data_AF-A0A392MKS2-F1
#
_entry.id   AF-A0A392MKS2-F1
#
_cell.length_a   1.000
_cell.length_b   1.000
_cell.length_c   1.000
_cell.angle_alpha   90.00
_cell.angle_beta   90.00
_cell.angle_gamma   90.00
#
_symmetry.space_group_name_H-M   'P 1'
#
loop_
_entity.id
_entity.type
_entity.pdbx_description
1 polymer ?
#
loop_
_entity_poly.entity_id
_entity_poly.type
_entity_poly.pdbx_seq_one_letter_code
_entity_poly.pdbx_strand_id
1 'polypeptide(L)'
;MCDEVESLVFDLFANLGATEEQLDFPVLYASAKEGWASTTYTKDPPAEAKNMSQLLDAIVSHVLPPNANIDAPFQMLVSMMERDSYLGRILTGRVYSGVVRVGDRVHGLRNKDSGAEKIEDGKVVKIMKRRGTTMIVTDCAGAGDIVSIAGLSSPSIGHTVTTVEVFTSFHIYASFFIA
;
A
#
# COMPACT_ATOMS: atom_id res chain seq x y z
N MET A 1 6.82 20.96 -25.09
CA MET A 1 7.93 21.15 -24.11
C MET A 1 7.48 20.59 -22.76
N CYS A 2 8.37 20.36 -21.79
CA CYS A 2 7.94 19.82 -20.49
C CYS A 2 6.93 20.75 -19.78
N ASP A 3 7.09 22.07 -19.95
CA ASP A 3 6.19 23.11 -19.45
C ASP A 3 4.74 22.96 -19.95
N GLU A 4 4.56 22.49 -21.19
CA GLU A 4 3.21 22.24 -21.74
C GLU A 4 2.56 21.05 -21.05
N VAL A 5 3.33 20.00 -20.74
CA VAL A 5 2.82 18.82 -20.03
C VAL A 5 2.47 19.17 -18.59
N GLU A 6 3.28 19.99 -17.93
CA GLU A 6 2.99 20.50 -16.59
C GLU A 6 1.67 21.27 -16.55
N SER A 7 1.46 22.17 -17.52
CA SER A 7 0.21 22.93 -17.64
C SER A 7 -0.99 22.01 -17.86
N LEU A 8 -0.86 20.97 -18.71
CA LEU A 8 -1.92 19.99 -18.93
C LEU A 8 -2.24 19.16 -17.67
N VAL A 9 -1.23 18.80 -16.87
CA VAL A 9 -1.44 18.08 -15.60
C VAL A 9 -2.13 18.98 -14.59
N PHE A 10 -1.72 20.25 -14.49
CA PHE A 10 -2.37 21.24 -13.64
C PHE A 10 -3.85 21.44 -14.03
N ASP A 11 -4.12 21.70 -15.31
CA ASP A 11 -5.47 21.89 -15.84
C ASP A 11 -6.34 20.65 -15.59
N LEU A 12 -5.78 19.44 -15.70
CA LEU A 12 -6.48 18.21 -15.38
C LEU A 12 -6.95 18.18 -13.92
N PHE A 13 -6.06 18.47 -12.96
CA PHE A 13 -6.41 18.48 -11.54
C PHE A 13 -7.39 19.61 -11.20
N ALA A 14 -7.21 20.79 -11.78
CA ALA A 14 -8.14 21.90 -11.62
C ALA A 14 -9.55 21.55 -12.11
N ASN A 15 -9.67 20.90 -13.27
CA ASN A 15 -10.94 20.45 -13.83
C ASN A 15 -11.62 19.35 -12.99
N LEU A 16 -10.85 18.56 -12.24
CA LEU A 16 -11.37 17.56 -11.30
C LEU A 16 -11.77 18.15 -9.94
N GLY A 17 -11.57 19.46 -9.74
CA GLY A 17 -11.91 20.15 -8.49
C GLY A 17 -10.89 19.95 -7.38
N ALA A 18 -9.62 19.79 -7.71
CA ALA A 18 -8.53 19.73 -6.73
C ALA A 18 -8.47 20.99 -5.85
N THR A 19 -8.13 20.81 -4.58
CA THR A 19 -7.90 21.94 -3.65
C THR A 19 -6.60 22.67 -3.98
N GLU A 20 -6.40 23.89 -3.45
CA GLU A 20 -5.13 24.63 -3.63
C GLU A 20 -3.92 23.81 -3.13
N GLU A 21 -4.07 23.12 -2.01
CA GLU A 21 -3.03 22.24 -1.44
C GLU A 21 -2.69 21.07 -2.38
N GLN A 22 -3.68 20.52 -3.10
CA GLN A 22 -3.49 19.44 -4.06
C GLN A 22 -2.87 19.92 -5.38
N LEU A 23 -3.01 21.20 -5.71
CA LEU A 23 -2.41 21.83 -6.88
C LEU A 23 -0.93 22.20 -6.65
N ASP A 24 -0.47 22.25 -5.39
CA ASP A 24 0.93 22.45 -5.00
C ASP A 24 1.71 21.12 -4.93
N PHE A 25 1.76 20.40 -6.06
CA PHE A 25 2.48 19.12 -6.15
C PHE A 25 3.93 19.30 -6.59
N PRO A 26 4.89 18.55 -6.02
CA PRO A 26 6.29 18.60 -6.45
C PRO A 26 6.43 17.99 -7.86
N VAL A 27 7.09 18.72 -8.76
CA VAL A 27 7.41 18.26 -10.12
C VAL A 27 8.86 17.80 -10.16
N LEU A 28 9.08 16.60 -10.71
CA LEU A 28 10.41 16.09 -11.01
C LEU A 28 10.49 15.65 -12.47
N TYR A 29 11.62 15.91 -13.09
CA TYR A 29 12.00 15.46 -14.42
C TYR A 29 12.91 14.25 -14.29
N ALA A 30 12.71 13.22 -15.10
CA ALA A 30 13.53 12.03 -15.05
C ALA A 30 13.77 11.42 -16.43
N SER A 31 14.87 10.69 -16.55
CA SER A 31 15.16 9.82 -17.67
C SER A 31 15.45 8.41 -17.16
N ALA A 32 14.54 7.48 -17.41
CA ALA A 32 14.75 6.07 -17.05
C ALA A 32 15.90 5.44 -17.85
N LYS A 33 16.10 5.87 -19.11
CA LYS A 33 17.18 5.38 -19.98
C LYS A 33 18.55 5.81 -19.48
N GLU A 34 18.67 7.07 -19.08
CA GLU A 34 19.93 7.66 -18.62
C GLU A 34 20.11 7.58 -17.10
N GLY A 35 19.10 7.08 -16.37
CA GLY A 35 19.19 6.73 -14.95
C GLY A 35 19.19 7.92 -13.98
N TRP A 36 18.50 9.03 -14.29
CA TRP A 36 18.52 10.23 -13.44
C TRP A 36 17.14 10.84 -13.18
N ALA A 37 17.02 11.55 -12.06
CA ALA A 37 15.88 12.41 -11.71
C ALA A 37 16.35 13.77 -11.15
N SER A 38 15.60 14.83 -11.43
CA SER A 38 15.94 16.22 -11.08
C SER A 38 14.69 17.05 -10.80
N THR A 39 14.73 17.94 -9.81
CA THR A 39 13.68 18.94 -9.55
C THR A 39 13.69 20.09 -10.56
N THR A 40 14.81 20.30 -11.26
CA THR A 40 14.94 21.31 -12.32
C THR A 40 15.07 20.64 -13.68
N TYR A 41 14.40 21.18 -14.68
CA TYR A 41 14.49 20.67 -16.05
C TYR A 41 15.94 20.73 -16.55
N THR A 42 16.46 19.58 -16.98
CA THR A 42 17.78 19.48 -17.61
C THR A 42 17.77 18.38 -18.67
N LYS A 43 18.61 18.51 -19.68
CA LYS A 43 18.83 17.48 -20.71
C LYS A 43 20.12 16.69 -20.50
N ASP A 44 21.08 17.28 -19.80
CA ASP A 44 22.36 16.65 -19.46
C ASP A 44 22.75 17.08 -18.05
N PRO A 45 22.28 16.36 -17.01
CA PRO A 45 22.70 16.63 -15.65
C PRO A 45 24.20 16.38 -15.48
N PRO A 46 24.89 17.11 -14.59
CA PRO A 46 26.27 16.82 -14.21
C PRO A 46 26.43 15.35 -13.78
N ALA A 47 27.61 14.76 -13.97
CA ALA A 47 27.85 13.35 -13.65
C ALA A 47 27.49 12.98 -12.21
N GLU A 48 27.70 13.90 -11.27
CA GLU A 48 27.38 13.74 -9.84
C GLU A 48 25.86 13.70 -9.56
N ALA A 49 25.05 14.29 -10.46
CA ALA A 49 23.59 14.33 -10.39
C ALA A 49 22.91 13.28 -11.28
N LYS A 50 23.68 12.37 -11.93
CA LYS A 50 23.14 11.25 -12.73
C LYS A 50 22.72 10.08 -11.84
N ASN A 51 21.74 10.29 -10.97
CA ASN A 51 21.17 9.26 -10.11
C ASN A 51 19.70 9.54 -9.78
N MET A 52 19.06 8.60 -9.08
CA MET A 52 17.65 8.70 -8.68
C MET A 52 17.44 9.25 -7.26
N SER A 53 18.49 9.77 -6.61
CA SER A 53 18.41 10.19 -5.20
C SER A 53 17.34 11.27 -5.02
N GLN A 54 17.26 12.27 -5.91
CA GLN A 54 16.25 13.33 -5.81
C GLN A 54 14.80 12.79 -5.85
N LEU A 55 14.55 11.73 -6.61
CA LEU A 55 13.24 11.06 -6.62
C LEU A 55 12.95 10.39 -5.28
N LEU A 56 13.93 9.67 -4.74
CA LEU A 56 13.78 8.99 -3.45
C LEU A 56 13.63 10.00 -2.30
N ASP A 57 14.38 11.09 -2.33
CA ASP A 57 14.32 12.17 -1.34
C ASP A 57 12.96 12.89 -1.40
N ALA A 58 12.43 13.13 -2.61
CA ALA A 58 11.09 13.68 -2.78
C ALA A 58 10.01 12.75 -2.23
N ILE A 59 10.11 11.43 -2.47
CA ILE A 59 9.19 10.44 -1.91
C ILE A 59 9.23 10.48 -0.39
N VAL A 60 10.42 10.48 0.23
CA VAL A 60 10.56 10.53 1.69
C VAL A 60 10.01 11.83 2.27
N SER A 61 10.15 12.95 1.56
CA SER A 61 9.74 14.27 2.04
C SER A 61 8.25 14.55 1.90
N HIS A 62 7.61 14.04 0.84
CA HIS A 62 6.23 14.37 0.50
C HIS A 62 5.23 13.24 0.76
N VAL A 63 5.66 11.97 0.82
CA VAL A 63 4.76 10.85 1.12
C VAL A 63 4.62 10.67 2.62
N LEU A 64 3.43 10.97 3.13
CA LEU A 64 3.12 10.78 4.54
C LEU A 64 3.28 9.31 4.96
N PRO A 65 3.87 9.05 6.14
CA PRO A 65 3.97 7.70 6.65
C PRO A 65 2.58 7.10 6.92
N PRO A 66 2.46 5.76 6.87
CA PRO A 66 1.26 5.07 7.35
C PRO A 66 0.86 5.52 8.76
N ASN A 67 -0.42 5.83 8.97
CA ASN A 67 -0.96 5.80 10.33
C ASN A 67 -1.06 4.32 10.76
N ALA A 68 -0.09 3.89 11.58
CA ALA A 68 0.11 2.49 11.95
C ALA A 68 0.14 2.39 13.48
N ASN A 69 -0.87 1.72 14.05
CA ASN A 69 -0.90 1.39 15.47
C ASN A 69 -0.60 -0.09 15.66
N ILE A 70 0.56 -0.41 16.24
CA ILE A 70 1.03 -1.78 16.42
C ILE A 70 0.38 -2.49 17.62
N ASP A 71 -0.13 -1.73 18.59
CA ASP A 71 -0.77 -2.25 19.81
C ASP A 71 -2.27 -2.51 19.62
N ALA A 72 -2.84 -1.95 18.55
CA ALA A 72 -4.22 -2.24 18.15
C ALA A 72 -4.37 -3.68 17.63
N PRO A 73 -5.58 -4.25 17.59
CA PRO A 73 -5.81 -5.56 17.01
C PRO A 73 -5.38 -5.63 15.55
N PHE A 74 -4.90 -6.81 15.11
CA PHE A 74 -4.49 -7.00 13.72
C PHE A 74 -5.65 -6.78 12.76
N GLN A 75 -5.48 -5.90 11.77
CA GLN A 75 -6.38 -5.72 10.64
C GLN A 75 -5.60 -5.56 9.34
N MET A 76 -5.95 -6.35 8.33
CA MET A 76 -5.38 -6.29 6.99
C MET A 76 -6.50 -6.24 5.96
N LEU A 77 -6.40 -5.32 5.00
CA LEU A 77 -7.30 -5.28 3.85
C LEU A 77 -6.70 -6.09 2.69
N VAL A 78 -7.46 -7.04 2.16
CA VAL A 78 -7.04 -7.83 0.99
C VAL A 78 -7.13 -6.97 -0.26
N SER A 79 -6.00 -6.75 -0.92
CA SER A 79 -5.90 -5.96 -2.15
C SER A 79 -5.62 -6.81 -3.38
N MET A 80 -4.96 -7.95 -3.22
CA MET A 80 -4.67 -8.90 -4.30
C MET A 80 -4.81 -10.34 -3.82
N MET A 81 -5.05 -11.24 -4.78
CA MET A 81 -5.14 -12.67 -4.53
C MET A 81 -4.35 -13.43 -5.57
N GLU A 82 -3.58 -14.40 -5.10
CA GLU A 82 -2.82 -15.32 -5.92
C GLU A 82 -3.14 -16.76 -5.49
N ARG A 83 -2.78 -17.73 -6.33
CA ARG A 83 -2.92 -19.15 -6.04
C ARG A 83 -1.57 -19.82 -6.16
N ASP A 84 -1.19 -20.53 -5.12
CA ASP A 84 0.01 -21.37 -5.06
C ASP A 84 -0.40 -22.85 -5.02
N SER A 85 0.39 -23.69 -5.69
CA SER A 85 0.12 -25.12 -5.84
C SER A 85 0.14 -25.88 -4.51
N TYR A 86 0.89 -25.40 -3.52
CA TYR A 86 1.11 -26.05 -2.24
C TYR A 86 0.40 -25.32 -1.10
N LEU A 87 0.43 -24.00 -1.10
CA LEU A 87 -0.12 -23.16 -0.04
C LEU A 87 -1.60 -22.80 -0.26
N GLY A 88 -2.16 -23.07 -1.44
CA GLY A 88 -3.52 -22.71 -1.78
C GLY A 88 -3.66 -21.23 -2.10
N ARG A 89 -4.66 -20.54 -1.54
CA ARG A 89 -4.83 -19.09 -1.77
C ARG A 89 -3.81 -18.30 -0.96
N ILE A 90 -3.21 -17.32 -1.63
CA ILE A 90 -2.35 -16.31 -1.04
C ILE A 90 -3.07 -14.97 -1.12
N LEU A 91 -3.29 -14.35 0.04
CA LEU A 91 -3.94 -13.06 0.15
C LEU A 91 -2.89 -12.00 0.40
N THR A 92 -2.78 -11.02 -0.50
CA THR A 92 -1.84 -9.90 -0.34
C THR A 92 -2.59 -8.64 0.04
N GLY A 93 -2.10 -7.98 1.08
CA GLY A 93 -2.76 -6.80 1.64
C GLY A 93 -1.82 -5.94 2.46
N ARG A 94 -2.26 -4.72 2.73
CA ARG A 94 -1.61 -3.83 3.69
C ARG A 94 -2.17 -4.11 5.08
N VAL A 95 -1.28 -4.27 6.05
CA VAL A 95 -1.64 -4.31 7.47
C VAL A 95 -1.86 -2.88 7.93
N TYR A 96 -3.08 -2.57 8.36
CA TYR A 96 -3.45 -1.23 8.85
C TYR A 96 -3.16 -1.06 10.34
N SER A 97 -3.41 -2.10 11.13
CA SER A 97 -3.19 -2.10 12.56
C SER A 97 -2.73 -3.47 13.05
N GLY A 98 -2.10 -3.47 14.22
CA GLY A 98 -1.66 -4.65 14.94
C GLY A 98 -0.51 -5.41 14.31
N VAL A 99 -0.32 -6.63 14.82
CA VAL A 99 0.72 -7.57 14.38
C VAL A 99 0.09 -8.93 14.17
N VAL A 100 0.46 -9.58 13.09
CA VAL A 100 0.13 -10.97 12.81
C VAL A 100 1.37 -11.83 12.83
N ARG A 101 1.26 -13.01 13.42
CA ARG A 101 2.31 -14.02 13.49
C ARG A 101 1.86 -15.31 12.83
N VAL A 102 2.83 -16.08 12.36
CA VAL A 102 2.56 -17.45 11.90
C VAL A 102 1.98 -18.25 13.05
N GLY A 103 0.83 -18.86 12.81
CA GLY A 103 0.08 -19.62 13.79
C GLY A 103 -1.07 -18.87 14.46
N ASP A 104 -1.20 -17.56 14.25
CA ASP A 104 -2.31 -16.80 14.83
C ASP A 104 -3.65 -17.22 14.22
N ARG A 105 -4.68 -17.24 15.07
CA ARG A 105 -6.07 -17.41 14.63
C ARG A 105 -6.60 -16.09 14.14
N VAL A 106 -7.18 -16.09 12.95
CA VAL A 106 -7.72 -14.91 12.29
C VAL A 106 -9.05 -15.27 11.66
N HIS A 107 -9.88 -14.28 11.38
CA HIS A 107 -11.07 -14.51 10.57
C HIS A 107 -11.16 -13.51 9.43
N GLY A 108 -11.81 -13.95 8.35
CA GLY A 108 -12.17 -13.11 7.22
C GLY A 108 -13.51 -12.43 7.44
N LEU A 109 -13.56 -11.12 7.26
CA LEU A 109 -14.75 -10.30 7.29
C LEU A 109 -15.07 -9.75 5.90
N ARG A 110 -16.34 -9.87 5.50
CA ARG A 110 -16.92 -9.18 4.37
C ARG A 110 -17.61 -7.92 4.88
N ASN A 111 -17.42 -6.81 4.18
CA ASN A 111 -18.18 -5.60 4.44
C ASN A 111 -19.57 -5.69 3.77
N LYS A 112 -20.63 -5.37 4.51
CA LYS A 112 -22.02 -5.22 4.05
C LYS A 112 -22.59 -3.91 4.60
N ASP A 113 -23.66 -3.43 3.98
CA ASP A 113 -24.38 -2.22 4.42
C ASP A 113 -24.86 -2.29 5.88
N SER A 114 -25.08 -3.49 6.41
CA SER A 114 -25.50 -3.75 7.80
C SER A 114 -24.33 -3.99 8.77
N GLY A 115 -23.07 -3.83 8.34
CA GLY A 115 -21.86 -4.08 9.13
C GLY A 115 -20.99 -5.20 8.59
N ALA A 116 -20.08 -5.73 9.41
CA ALA A 116 -19.17 -6.79 9.00
C ALA A 116 -19.82 -8.18 9.16
N GLU A 117 -19.76 -8.98 8.11
CA GLU A 117 -20.13 -10.39 8.13
C GLU A 117 -18.87 -11.26 8.21
N LYS A 118 -18.83 -12.17 9.18
CA LYS A 118 -17.77 -13.16 9.26
C LYS A 118 -17.97 -14.25 8.21
N ILE A 119 -16.95 -14.49 7.39
CA ILE A 119 -16.98 -15.44 6.27
C ILE A 119 -16.29 -16.75 6.64
N GLU A 120 -15.15 -16.68 7.33
CA GLU A 120 -14.30 -17.84 7.59
C GLU A 120 -13.45 -17.60 8.84
N ASP A 121 -13.31 -18.62 9.68
CA ASP A 121 -12.22 -18.74 10.65
C ASP A 121 -11.04 -19.45 10.02
N GLY A 122 -9.85 -18.91 10.20
CA GLY A 122 -8.62 -19.47 9.68
C GLY A 122 -7.47 -19.38 10.68
N LYS A 123 -6.35 -19.94 10.25
CA LYS A 123 -5.08 -19.84 10.97
C LYS A 123 -4.02 -19.43 9.98
N VAL A 124 -3.16 -18.48 10.36
CA VAL A 124 -2.07 -18.03 9.51
C VAL A 124 -1.04 -19.15 9.40
N VAL A 125 -0.85 -19.69 8.20
CA VAL A 125 0.08 -20.79 7.93
C VAL A 125 1.44 -20.27 7.52
N LYS A 126 1.47 -19.19 6.74
CA LYS A 126 2.72 -18.62 6.22
C LYS A 126 2.52 -17.13 5.94
N ILE A 127 3.54 -16.34 6.29
CA ILE A 127 3.60 -14.91 5.98
C ILE A 127 4.82 -14.68 5.09
N MET A 128 4.62 -13.91 4.02
CA MET A 128 5.67 -13.56 3.08
C MET A 128 5.66 -12.05 2.81
N LYS A 129 6.83 -11.48 2.61
CA LYS A 129 7.04 -10.07 2.26
C LYS A 129 7.85 -9.99 0.97
N ARG A 130 7.62 -8.95 0.17
CA ARG A 130 8.51 -8.63 -0.96
C ARG A 130 9.72 -7.84 -0.45
N ARG A 131 10.92 -8.27 -0.84
CA ARG A 131 12.16 -7.50 -0.74
C ARG A 131 12.73 -7.38 -2.14
N GLY A 132 12.64 -6.17 -2.70
CA GLY A 132 12.89 -5.94 -4.12
C GLY A 132 12.01 -6.84 -4.99
N THR A 133 12.62 -7.62 -5.87
CA THR A 133 11.92 -8.55 -6.77
C THR A 133 11.70 -9.94 -6.15
N THR A 134 12.20 -10.18 -4.93
CA THR A 134 12.15 -11.51 -4.29
C THR A 134 11.12 -11.55 -3.17
N MET A 135 10.55 -12.74 -2.95
CA MET A 135 9.69 -13.02 -1.81
C MET A 135 10.53 -13.63 -0.68
N ILE A 136 10.42 -13.06 0.52
CA ILE A 136 11.02 -13.59 1.74
C ILE A 136 9.93 -14.07 2.69
N VAL A 137 10.17 -15.20 3.35
CA VAL A 137 9.28 -15.72 4.40
C VAL A 137 9.62 -15.02 5.71
N THR A 138 8.60 -14.67 6.49
CA THR A 138 8.75 -14.03 7.80
C THR A 138 7.81 -14.67 8.82
N ASP A 139 8.18 -14.63 10.10
CA ASP A 139 7.37 -15.18 11.19
C ASP A 139 6.31 -14.19 11.67
N CYS A 140 6.49 -12.90 11.38
CA CYS A 140 5.56 -11.84 11.75
C CYS A 140 5.51 -10.69 10.74
N ALA A 141 4.41 -9.93 10.79
CA ALA A 141 4.20 -8.69 10.08
C ALA A 141 3.35 -7.72 10.92
N GLY A 142 3.69 -6.44 10.88
CA GLY A 142 3.03 -5.39 11.65
C GLY A 142 2.37 -4.32 10.79
N ALA A 143 1.68 -3.40 11.45
CA ALA A 143 1.05 -2.25 10.85
C ALA A 143 2.01 -1.46 9.94
N GLY A 144 1.56 -1.15 8.72
CA GLY A 144 2.36 -0.53 7.65
C GLY A 144 2.96 -1.52 6.65
N ASP A 145 3.10 -2.80 7.00
CA ASP A 145 3.64 -3.81 6.08
C ASP A 145 2.65 -4.17 4.97
N ILE A 146 3.16 -4.41 3.76
CA ILE A 146 2.43 -5.11 2.70
C ILE A 146 2.89 -6.56 2.69
N VAL A 147 1.98 -7.47 3.00
CA VAL A 147 2.29 -8.89 3.21
C VAL A 147 1.35 -9.81 2.44
N SER A 148 1.88 -10.98 2.11
CA SER A 148 1.16 -12.09 1.51
C SER A 148 0.97 -13.19 2.55
N ILE A 149 -0.28 -13.50 2.88
CA ILE A 149 -0.66 -14.46 3.92
C ILE A 149 -1.33 -15.67 3.27
N ALA A 150 -0.93 -16.86 3.71
CA ALA A 150 -1.59 -18.13 3.40
C ALA A 150 -2.31 -18.69 4.63
N GLY A 151 -3.41 -19.42 4.42
CA GLY A 151 -4.17 -20.08 5.49
C GLY A 151 -5.66 -19.71 5.56
N LEU A 152 -6.14 -18.82 4.68
CA LEU A 152 -7.55 -18.55 4.48
C LEU A 152 -7.94 -18.83 3.03
N SER A 153 -9.16 -19.32 2.83
CA SER A 153 -9.65 -19.75 1.52
C SER A 153 -10.78 -18.88 0.98
N SER A 154 -11.52 -18.20 1.84
CA SER A 154 -12.76 -17.50 1.50
C SER A 154 -12.64 -15.98 1.31
N PRO A 155 -11.75 -15.23 2.00
CA PRO A 155 -11.60 -13.80 1.77
C PRO A 155 -11.27 -13.48 0.30
N SER A 156 -11.87 -12.39 -0.19
CA SER A 156 -11.69 -11.84 -1.52
C SER A 156 -11.14 -10.41 -1.46
N ILE A 157 -10.79 -9.84 -2.62
CA ILE A 157 -10.39 -8.42 -2.71
C ILE A 157 -11.47 -7.53 -2.08
N GLY A 158 -11.05 -6.59 -1.23
CA GLY A 158 -11.94 -5.71 -0.46
C GLY A 158 -12.43 -6.29 0.86
N HIS A 159 -12.13 -7.56 1.17
CA HIS A 159 -12.43 -8.16 2.47
C HIS A 159 -11.33 -7.84 3.49
N THR A 160 -11.68 -7.84 4.78
CA THR A 160 -10.74 -7.62 5.88
C THR A 160 -10.34 -8.95 6.51
N VAL A 161 -9.07 -9.17 6.81
CA VAL A 161 -8.60 -10.26 7.68
C VAL A 161 -8.20 -9.64 9.01
N THR A 162 -8.74 -10.14 10.11
CA THR A 162 -8.54 -9.55 11.44
C THR A 162 -8.42 -10.62 12.54
N THR A 163 -7.96 -10.19 13.72
CA THR A 163 -7.95 -11.01 14.94
C THR A 163 -9.37 -11.43 15.33
N VAL A 164 -9.51 -12.59 15.99
CA VAL A 164 -10.81 -13.19 16.35
C VAL A 164 -11.70 -12.28 17.20
N GLU A 165 -11.10 -11.36 17.94
CA GLU A 165 -11.79 -10.46 18.89
C GLU A 165 -12.48 -9.27 18.22
N VAL A 166 -12.17 -8.97 16.95
CA VAL A 166 -12.65 -7.74 16.29
C VAL A 166 -13.63 -8.06 15.18
N PHE A 167 -14.82 -7.47 15.27
CA PHE A 167 -15.91 -7.62 14.28
C PHE A 167 -16.15 -6.35 13.47
N THR A 168 -15.19 -5.43 13.43
CA THR A 168 -15.25 -4.24 12.57
C THR A 168 -14.43 -4.47 11.31
N SER A 169 -15.05 -4.30 10.14
CA SER A 169 -14.36 -4.32 8.85
C SER A 169 -13.70 -2.97 8.58
N PHE A 170 -12.50 -2.98 8.00
CA PHE A 170 -11.84 -1.73 7.63
C PHE A 170 -12.50 -1.11 6.39
N HIS A 171 -12.80 0.18 6.44
CA HIS A 171 -13.35 0.95 5.32
C HIS A 171 -12.29 1.92 4.77
N ILE A 172 -11.99 1.80 3.47
CA ILE A 172 -11.02 2.67 2.78
C ILE A 172 -11.45 4.15 2.80
N TYR A 173 -12.76 4.42 2.78
CA TYR A 173 -13.30 5.79 2.67
C TYR A 173 -13.05 6.69 3.89
N ALA A 174 -12.69 6.14 5.05
CA ALA A 174 -12.40 6.95 6.23
C ALA A 174 -10.97 7.53 6.24
N SER A 175 -10.06 7.00 5.41
CA SER A 175 -8.64 7.38 5.45
C SER A 175 -8.15 8.09 4.18
N PHE A 176 -8.93 8.08 3.09
CA PHE A 176 -8.55 8.74 1.84
C PHE A 176 -9.00 10.22 1.78
N PHE A 177 -9.87 10.66 2.69
CA PHE A 177 -10.44 12.02 2.69
C PHE A 177 -9.81 12.97 3.72
N ILE A 178 -8.73 12.56 4.39
CA ILE A 178 -7.97 13.40 5.36
C ILE A 178 -6.50 13.50 4.93
N ALA A 179 -6.24 13.53 3.62
CA ALA A 179 -4.95 13.92 3.06
C ALA A 179 -5.18 14.66 1.75
#